data_AF-A0A8T5H9I2-F1
#
_entry.id   AF-A0A8T5H9I2-F1
#
_cell.length_a   1.000
_cell.length_b   1.000
_cell.length_c   1.000
_cell.angle_alpha   90.00
_cell.angle_beta   90.00
_cell.angle_gamma   90.00
#
_symmetry.space_group_name_H-M   'P 1'
#
loop_
_entity.id
_entity.type
_entity.pdbx_description
1 polymer ?
#
loop_
_entity_poly.entity_id
_entity_poly.type
_entity_poly.pdbx_seq_one_letter_code
_entity_poly.pdbx_strand_id
1 'polypeptide(L)'
;MISSVYAQIEAGGVSSDTLPKGTTWYAGEGLKQGDFFSYSTCFVDYKECTNFEMDFWIKGDKIVGSETKWLAEVVVYDGKKVIVGEMELGKIAPEPTGGTENLGVYRGAFKSSISWLSAFATSDGTSGGKGPKEFSAASWGKIGNIGGQQVIPSAIETITVPAGTWESVVVSWKTGGAVSKVWIADDFPFPIKAATYTHVSEGIPPPEYIFKLLNYKENVQESPFIGIESTINEQIAQGCDTDIEKEVKHKRSTNNFKYQVHIFYGPEDPIVGCEIQWLINFLKFSDETDFLNQVQYDIFVVNDDGIRIRSIAQEEGRQFLYSPSGQALIDFIVKEDPGTANYVIWVYGLAPTGVVPSGTPDYLQLEVPIYDFDGSIPVEKIPSWIKNNAGWWADGTIDDDSFIQGLQFLIKEKIMKIPQTTQGFGGSTDEIPSWIKNNAGWWADGTIDDDSFIQGLQFLIKEGILKVPQPYKSSTSTGAEPEAWYN
;
A
#
# COMPACT_ATOMS: atom_id res chain seq x y z
N MET A 1 -41.96 38.60 -5.70
CA MET A 1 -40.99 38.55 -4.58
C MET A 1 -40.63 37.09 -4.34
N ILE A 2 -39.53 36.63 -4.92
CA ILE A 2 -38.95 35.32 -4.61
C ILE A 2 -37.62 35.65 -3.93
N SER A 3 -37.65 35.76 -2.61
CA SER A 3 -36.47 36.00 -1.78
C SER A 3 -36.53 35.03 -0.62
N SER A 4 -35.48 34.21 -0.47
CA SER A 4 -34.75 33.97 0.79
C SER A 4 -34.17 32.56 0.96
N VAL A 5 -34.58 31.54 0.20
CA VAL A 5 -34.12 30.16 0.49
C VAL A 5 -32.67 29.89 0.06
N TYR A 6 -32.13 30.63 -0.92
CA TYR A 6 -30.73 30.46 -1.37
C TYR A 6 -29.71 31.30 -0.59
N ALA A 7 -30.14 32.28 0.22
CA ALA A 7 -29.22 33.18 0.93
C ALA A 7 -28.75 32.62 2.29
N GLN A 8 -29.36 31.54 2.77
CA GLN A 8 -29.09 31.00 4.11
C GLN A 8 -27.91 29.99 4.14
N ILE A 9 -27.42 29.54 2.98
CA ILE A 9 -26.34 28.53 2.89
C ILE A 9 -24.95 29.12 3.19
N GLU A 10 -24.78 30.45 3.19
CA GLU A 10 -23.47 31.09 3.43
C GLU A 10 -23.38 31.90 4.75
N ALA A 11 -24.45 31.97 5.54
CA ALA A 11 -24.39 32.56 6.87
C ALA A 11 -23.99 31.47 7.88
N GLY A 12 -22.71 31.43 8.24
CA GLY A 12 -22.23 30.56 9.31
C GLY A 12 -22.70 31.03 10.68
N GLY A 13 -22.54 30.14 11.66
CA GLY A 13 -22.84 30.39 13.07
C GLY A 13 -24.17 29.76 13.49
N VAL A 14 -24.11 28.94 14.52
CA VAL A 14 -25.28 28.28 15.12
C VAL A 14 -25.29 28.45 16.63
N SER A 15 -26.48 28.37 17.22
CA SER A 15 -26.68 28.34 18.66
C SER A 15 -28.05 27.73 18.97
N SER A 16 -28.18 27.06 20.10
CA SER A 16 -29.42 26.54 20.66
C SER A 16 -29.48 26.80 22.17
N ASP A 17 -30.55 26.36 22.83
CA ASP A 17 -30.61 26.40 24.30
C ASP A 17 -29.57 25.48 24.96
N THR A 18 -29.20 24.39 24.29
CA THR A 18 -28.18 23.42 24.74
C THR A 18 -26.75 23.82 24.34
N LEU A 19 -26.61 24.58 23.25
CA LEU A 19 -25.35 25.14 22.74
C LEU A 19 -25.49 26.67 22.66
N PRO A 20 -25.49 27.38 23.80
CA PRO A 20 -25.72 28.81 23.83
C PRO A 20 -24.62 29.59 23.10
N LYS A 21 -24.93 30.84 22.74
CA LYS A 21 -23.94 31.74 22.14
C LYS A 21 -22.72 31.87 23.05
N GLY A 22 -21.53 31.68 22.49
CA GLY A 22 -20.27 31.66 23.23
C GLY A 22 -19.76 30.27 23.59
N THR A 23 -20.52 29.19 23.35
CA THR A 23 -19.98 27.83 23.37
C THR A 23 -18.91 27.70 22.30
N THR A 24 -17.73 27.24 22.71
CA THR A 24 -16.54 27.09 21.86
C THR A 24 -16.12 25.64 21.78
N TRP A 25 -15.37 25.30 20.74
CA TRP A 25 -14.68 24.03 20.63
C TRP A 25 -13.25 24.21 20.12
N TYR A 26 -12.38 23.27 20.46
CA TYR A 26 -11.07 23.09 19.85
C TYR A 26 -10.68 21.62 19.78
N ALA A 27 -9.79 21.29 18.84
CA ALA A 27 -9.28 19.91 18.75
C ALA A 27 -8.52 19.57 20.04
N GLY A 28 -8.94 18.50 20.72
CA GLY A 28 -8.40 18.07 22.01
C GLY A 28 -9.18 18.57 23.23
N GLU A 29 -10.31 19.27 23.02
CA GLU A 29 -11.17 19.71 24.12
C GLU A 29 -11.66 18.53 24.98
N GLY A 30 -11.48 18.64 26.30
CA GLY A 30 -11.89 17.59 27.22
C GLY A 30 -11.02 16.32 27.21
N LEU A 31 -9.97 16.26 26.38
CA LEU A 31 -9.08 15.08 26.27
C LEU A 31 -8.36 14.81 27.60
N LYS A 32 -8.47 13.57 28.09
CA LYS A 32 -7.88 13.12 29.35
C LYS A 32 -7.08 11.84 29.19
N GLN A 33 -6.19 11.59 30.15
CA GLN A 33 -5.58 10.28 30.31
C GLN A 33 -6.68 9.25 30.57
N GLY A 34 -6.56 8.08 29.94
CA GLY A 34 -7.53 7.00 30.05
C GLY A 34 -8.63 7.04 28.99
N ASP A 35 -8.70 8.09 28.17
CA ASP A 35 -9.66 8.12 27.07
C ASP A 35 -9.26 7.13 25.97
N PHE A 36 -10.21 6.30 25.56
CA PHE A 36 -10.08 5.34 24.46
C PHE A 36 -11.04 5.70 23.34
N PHE A 37 -10.55 5.67 22.11
CA PHE A 37 -11.30 5.95 20.89
C PHE A 37 -11.08 4.83 19.89
N SER A 38 -12.13 4.52 19.13
CA SER A 38 -12.07 3.64 17.97
C SER A 38 -12.75 4.33 16.79
N TYR A 39 -12.06 4.45 15.67
CA TYR A 39 -12.57 5.08 14.46
C TYR A 39 -12.44 4.14 13.27
N SER A 40 -13.50 4.04 12.46
CA SER A 40 -13.38 3.64 11.06
C SER A 40 -13.05 4.88 10.26
N THR A 41 -12.01 4.84 9.43
CA THR A 41 -11.54 6.00 8.67
C THR A 41 -11.00 5.61 7.29
N CYS A 42 -11.08 6.53 6.34
CA CYS A 42 -10.31 6.50 5.11
C CYS A 42 -9.81 7.90 4.78
N PHE A 43 -8.72 7.97 4.01
CA PHE A 43 -8.13 9.22 3.54
C PHE A 43 -7.64 9.05 2.11
N VAL A 44 -7.83 10.04 1.24
CA VAL A 44 -7.59 9.93 -0.21
C VAL A 44 -6.12 9.65 -0.54
N ASP A 45 -5.18 10.27 0.18
CA ASP A 45 -3.75 10.02 -0.02
C ASP A 45 -3.32 8.65 0.57
N TYR A 46 -4.24 7.93 1.22
CA TYR A 46 -4.05 6.57 1.68
C TYR A 46 -4.90 5.58 0.89
N LYS A 47 -4.27 4.83 -0.03
CA LYS A 47 -4.92 3.78 -0.83
C LYS A 47 -6.28 4.24 -1.41
N GLU A 48 -6.34 5.47 -1.92
CA GLU A 48 -7.52 6.10 -2.52
C GLU A 48 -8.79 6.06 -1.64
N CYS A 49 -8.64 6.34 -0.33
CA CYS A 49 -9.72 6.23 0.67
C CYS A 49 -10.22 4.79 0.87
N THR A 50 -9.30 3.83 0.91
CA THR A 50 -9.60 2.51 1.47
C THR A 50 -9.80 2.62 2.98
N ASN A 51 -10.88 2.01 3.49
CA ASN A 51 -11.20 2.02 4.92
C ASN A 51 -10.21 1.18 5.73
N PHE A 52 -9.76 1.74 6.85
CA PHE A 52 -9.08 1.04 7.94
C PHE A 52 -9.70 1.47 9.28
N GLU A 53 -9.47 0.69 10.33
CA GLU A 53 -9.85 1.05 11.69
C GLU A 53 -8.62 1.49 12.49
N MET A 54 -8.77 2.53 13.28
CA MET A 54 -7.73 3.03 14.18
C MET A 54 -8.32 3.18 15.57
N ASP A 55 -7.74 2.41 16.48
CA ASP A 55 -8.01 2.48 17.90
C ASP A 55 -6.84 3.18 18.58
N PHE A 56 -7.13 4.11 19.49
CA PHE A 56 -6.09 4.75 20.29
C PHE A 56 -6.56 5.03 21.70
N TRP A 57 -5.63 4.88 22.64
CA TRP A 57 -5.84 5.07 24.07
C TRP A 57 -4.81 6.05 24.63
N ILE A 58 -5.27 7.09 25.31
CA ILE A 58 -4.39 8.10 25.92
C ILE A 58 -3.76 7.51 27.19
N LYS A 59 -2.58 6.91 27.02
CA LYS A 59 -1.79 6.28 28.07
C LYS A 59 -1.36 7.28 29.15
N GLY A 60 -1.02 8.50 28.75
CA GLY A 60 -0.57 9.55 29.65
C GLY A 60 0.29 10.59 28.93
N ASP A 61 1.33 11.07 29.61
CA ASP A 61 2.21 12.12 29.10
C ASP A 61 3.61 11.60 28.76
N LYS A 62 4.24 12.25 27.78
CA LYS A 62 5.64 12.03 27.41
C LYS A 62 6.32 13.37 27.17
N ILE A 63 7.56 13.49 27.64
CA ILE A 63 8.40 14.67 27.38
C ILE A 63 9.23 14.40 26.12
N VAL A 64 9.10 15.28 25.12
CA VAL A 64 9.87 15.24 23.87
C VAL A 64 10.58 16.57 23.70
N GLY A 65 11.90 16.59 23.89
CA GLY A 65 12.66 17.84 23.97
C GLY A 65 12.20 18.68 25.17
N SER A 66 11.72 19.90 24.90
CA SER A 66 11.17 20.81 25.91
C SER A 66 9.64 20.77 26.02
N GLU A 67 8.96 19.96 25.20
CA GLU A 67 7.50 19.92 25.14
C GLU A 67 6.93 18.71 25.89
N THR A 68 5.84 18.92 26.63
CA THR A 68 5.01 17.82 27.15
C THR A 68 3.94 17.50 26.13
N LYS A 69 3.83 16.22 25.77
CA LYS A 69 2.90 15.69 24.76
C LYS A 69 2.04 14.59 25.37
N TRP A 70 0.88 14.35 24.79
CA TRP A 70 0.12 13.13 25.05
C TRP A 70 0.85 11.96 24.39
N LEU A 71 0.91 10.85 25.12
CA LEU A 71 1.32 9.55 24.60
C LEU A 71 0.07 8.70 24.43
N ALA A 72 -0.21 8.31 23.20
CA ALA A 72 -1.29 7.39 22.87
C ALA A 72 -0.70 6.04 22.47
N GLU A 73 -1.22 4.96 23.03
CA GLU A 73 -1.06 3.62 22.42
C GLU A 73 -2.08 3.49 21.30
N VAL A 74 -1.70 2.85 20.22
CA VAL A 74 -2.49 2.80 18.99
C VAL A 74 -2.45 1.41 18.40
N VAL A 75 -3.61 0.96 17.93
CA VAL A 75 -3.76 -0.21 17.08
C VAL A 75 -4.47 0.18 15.81
N VAL A 76 -3.89 -0.17 14.67
CA VAL A 76 -4.51 -0.02 13.36
C VAL A 76 -4.86 -1.39 12.80
N TYR A 77 -6.10 -1.54 12.35
CA TYR A 77 -6.58 -2.68 11.59
C TYR A 77 -6.82 -2.26 10.15
N ASP A 78 -5.96 -2.70 9.25
CA ASP A 78 -6.07 -2.42 7.82
C ASP A 78 -6.13 -3.73 7.04
N GLY A 79 -7.35 -4.16 6.71
CA GLY A 79 -7.60 -5.49 6.18
C GLY A 79 -7.17 -6.57 7.17
N LYS A 80 -6.13 -7.35 6.81
CA LYS A 80 -5.53 -8.37 7.70
C LYS A 80 -4.32 -7.87 8.47
N LYS A 81 -3.85 -6.66 8.17
CA LYS A 81 -2.68 -6.06 8.82
C LYS A 81 -3.11 -5.46 10.15
N VAL A 82 -2.40 -5.84 11.21
CA VAL A 82 -2.58 -5.27 12.55
C VAL A 82 -1.28 -4.61 12.95
N ILE A 83 -1.32 -3.32 13.26
CA ILE A 83 -0.13 -2.56 13.63
C ILE A 83 -0.34 -1.98 15.02
N VAL A 84 0.50 -2.40 15.95
CA VAL A 84 0.50 -1.90 17.33
C VAL A 84 1.69 -0.97 17.52
N GLY A 85 1.46 0.19 18.11
CA GLY A 85 2.53 1.15 18.38
C GLY A 85 2.08 2.32 19.24
N GLU A 86 2.87 3.39 19.22
CA GLU A 86 2.59 4.61 19.96
C GLU A 86 2.51 5.83 19.01
N MET A 87 1.70 6.82 19.38
CA MET A 87 1.62 8.14 18.77
C MET A 87 1.87 9.24 19.81
N GLU A 88 2.63 10.25 19.41
CA GLU A 88 2.93 11.42 20.25
C GLU A 88 2.10 12.61 19.76
N LEU A 89 1.11 13.04 20.55
CA LEU A 89 0.17 14.11 20.19
C LEU A 89 0.47 15.40 20.97
N GLY A 90 0.37 16.56 20.32
CA GLY A 90 0.54 17.84 21.00
C GLY A 90 -0.55 18.12 22.05
N LYS A 91 -0.21 18.90 23.09
CA LYS A 91 -1.17 19.32 24.14
C LYS A 91 -2.07 20.48 23.71
N ILE A 92 -1.56 21.38 22.87
CA ILE A 92 -2.31 22.56 22.36
C ILE A 92 -3.21 22.19 21.17
N ALA A 93 -2.67 21.31 20.33
CA ALA A 93 -3.34 20.70 19.19
C ALA A 93 -2.91 19.23 19.19
N PRO A 94 -3.84 18.28 19.30
CA PRO A 94 -3.54 16.84 19.34
C PRO A 94 -3.17 16.29 17.95
N GLU A 95 -2.27 16.99 17.26
CA GLU A 95 -1.67 16.51 16.02
C GLU A 95 -0.54 15.53 16.34
N PRO A 96 -0.45 14.41 15.61
CA PRO A 96 0.65 13.48 15.74
C PRO A 96 1.94 14.10 15.21
N THR A 97 2.97 14.07 16.04
CA THR A 97 4.31 14.64 15.74
C THR A 97 5.44 13.64 15.87
N GLY A 98 5.14 12.41 16.33
CA GLY A 98 6.11 11.34 16.54
C GLY A 98 5.42 10.03 16.91
N GLY A 99 6.22 9.00 17.20
CA GLY A 99 5.76 7.66 17.57
C GLY A 99 6.40 6.55 16.74
N THR A 100 5.83 5.35 16.78
CA THR A 100 6.34 4.14 16.09
C THR A 100 6.39 4.35 14.57
N GLU A 101 7.52 4.08 13.92
CA GLU A 101 7.75 4.36 12.49
C GLU A 101 6.66 3.79 11.56
N ASN A 102 6.29 2.53 11.75
CA ASN A 102 5.28 1.82 10.96
C ASN A 102 3.86 2.42 11.03
N LEU A 103 3.59 3.31 11.99
CA LEU A 103 2.35 4.08 12.06
C LEU A 103 2.40 5.38 11.26
N GLY A 104 3.50 5.70 10.58
CA GLY A 104 3.75 6.99 9.93
C GLY A 104 2.66 7.42 8.95
N VAL A 105 2.24 6.53 8.06
CA VAL A 105 1.19 6.81 7.08
C VAL A 105 -0.17 7.02 7.76
N TYR A 106 -0.49 6.18 8.75
CA TYR A 106 -1.74 6.30 9.50
C TYR A 106 -1.78 7.53 10.41
N ARG A 107 -0.63 7.96 10.96
CA ARG A 107 -0.48 9.26 11.63
C ARG A 107 -0.76 10.41 10.67
N GLY A 108 -0.25 10.32 9.44
CA GLY A 108 -0.55 11.28 8.37
C GLY A 108 -2.05 11.36 8.08
N ALA A 109 -2.71 10.21 7.94
CA ALA A 109 -4.15 10.15 7.75
C ALA A 109 -4.92 10.74 8.94
N PHE A 110 -4.56 10.39 10.19
CA PHE A 110 -5.17 10.96 11.40
C PHE A 110 -5.01 12.49 11.44
N LYS A 111 -3.80 12.99 11.17
CA LYS A 111 -3.49 14.42 11.14
C LYS A 111 -4.35 15.18 10.13
N SER A 112 -4.47 14.63 8.93
CA SER A 112 -5.17 15.25 7.80
C SER A 112 -6.69 15.03 7.82
N SER A 113 -7.22 14.20 8.72
CA SER A 113 -8.66 13.89 8.79
C SER A 113 -9.31 14.09 10.16
N ILE A 114 -8.82 13.45 11.23
CA ILE A 114 -9.48 13.50 12.55
C ILE A 114 -9.07 14.76 13.31
N SER A 115 -7.78 15.12 13.30
CA SER A 115 -7.30 16.28 14.06
C SER A 115 -7.21 17.59 13.26
N TRP A 116 -7.38 17.57 11.94
CA TRP A 116 -7.04 18.70 11.04
C TRP A 116 -7.69 20.05 11.39
N LEU A 117 -8.84 20.03 12.08
CA LEU A 117 -9.51 21.26 12.54
C LEU A 117 -8.66 22.03 13.57
N SER A 118 -7.62 21.42 14.15
CA SER A 118 -6.58 22.12 14.91
C SER A 118 -5.96 23.29 14.14
N ALA A 119 -5.93 23.24 12.80
CA ALA A 119 -5.46 24.35 11.97
C ALA A 119 -6.31 25.63 12.13
N PHE A 120 -7.54 25.48 12.64
CA PHE A 120 -8.48 26.57 12.89
C PHE A 120 -8.81 26.75 14.37
N ALA A 121 -8.82 25.69 15.18
CA ALA A 121 -9.29 25.72 16.56
C ALA A 121 -8.33 24.96 17.49
N THR A 122 -7.57 25.70 18.30
CA THR A 122 -6.57 25.18 19.24
C THR A 122 -6.91 25.55 20.68
N SER A 123 -6.35 24.86 21.68
CA SER A 123 -6.63 25.18 23.08
C SER A 123 -6.12 26.57 23.49
N ASP A 124 -5.09 27.08 22.81
CA ASP A 124 -4.45 28.37 23.09
C ASP A 124 -4.71 29.37 21.95
N GLY A 125 -5.21 30.54 22.31
CA GLY A 125 -5.42 31.70 21.43
C GLY A 125 -4.43 32.84 21.64
N THR A 126 -3.47 32.69 22.56
CA THR A 126 -2.44 33.70 22.84
C THR A 126 -1.32 33.64 21.81
N SER A 127 -0.49 34.70 21.74
CA SER A 127 0.76 34.74 20.95
C SER A 127 0.64 34.34 19.47
N GLY A 128 -0.51 34.61 18.83
CA GLY A 128 -0.75 34.26 17.42
C GLY A 128 -1.35 32.86 17.19
N GLY A 129 -1.69 32.13 18.26
CA GLY A 129 -2.48 30.90 18.22
C GLY A 129 -3.91 31.12 17.70
N LYS A 130 -4.56 30.04 17.25
CA LYS A 130 -5.89 30.13 16.61
C LYS A 130 -7.03 30.20 17.63
N GLY A 131 -6.79 29.68 18.83
CA GLY A 131 -7.70 29.65 19.98
C GLY A 131 -8.96 28.81 19.74
N PRO A 132 -9.75 28.59 20.80
CA PRO A 132 -11.06 27.94 20.68
C PRO A 132 -11.98 28.73 19.74
N LYS A 133 -12.85 28.03 19.01
CA LYS A 133 -13.77 28.64 18.06
C LYS A 133 -15.21 28.49 18.50
N GLU A 134 -15.91 29.62 18.55
CA GLU A 134 -17.34 29.64 18.86
C GLU A 134 -18.16 28.94 17.77
N PHE A 135 -19.14 28.13 18.16
CA PHE A 135 -20.13 27.62 17.22
C PHE A 135 -21.02 28.71 16.64
N SER A 136 -21.18 29.83 17.35
CA SER A 136 -21.89 31.02 16.89
C SER A 136 -21.09 31.89 15.92
N ALA A 137 -19.82 31.57 15.63
CA ALA A 137 -19.00 32.35 14.73
C ALA A 137 -19.46 32.20 13.27
N ALA A 138 -19.53 33.33 12.55
CA ALA A 138 -19.91 33.34 11.14
C ALA A 138 -18.92 32.57 10.23
N SER A 139 -17.68 32.39 10.69
CA SER A 139 -16.66 31.57 10.05
C SER A 139 -15.53 31.26 11.04
N TRP A 140 -14.92 30.08 10.92
CA TRP A 140 -13.71 29.67 11.63
C TRP A 140 -12.43 29.99 10.87
N GLY A 141 -12.53 30.29 9.58
CA GLY A 141 -11.40 30.63 8.72
C GLY A 141 -11.62 30.21 7.27
N LYS A 142 -10.60 30.41 6.44
CA LYS A 142 -10.61 30.02 5.03
C LYS A 142 -9.60 28.91 4.76
N ILE A 143 -9.96 27.97 3.90
CA ILE A 143 -9.05 26.96 3.39
C ILE A 143 -8.32 27.54 2.17
N GLY A 144 -7.04 27.89 2.35
CA GLY A 144 -6.23 28.56 1.33
C GLY A 144 -6.05 27.75 0.05
N ASN A 145 -5.92 26.42 0.16
CA ASN A 145 -5.59 25.54 -0.96
C ASN A 145 -6.76 25.26 -1.92
N ILE A 146 -8.00 25.66 -1.60
CA ILE A 146 -9.21 25.41 -2.42
C ILE A 146 -9.94 26.71 -2.80
N GLY A 147 -9.20 27.79 -3.01
CA GLY A 147 -9.78 29.07 -3.44
C GLY A 147 -10.45 29.88 -2.33
N GLY A 148 -10.07 29.65 -1.06
CA GLY A 148 -10.47 30.49 0.06
C GLY A 148 -11.90 30.27 0.57
N GLN A 149 -12.42 29.06 0.40
CA GLN A 149 -13.73 28.65 0.94
C GLN A 149 -13.75 28.72 2.46
N GLN A 150 -14.87 29.19 3.00
CA GLN A 150 -15.03 29.40 4.44
C GLN A 150 -15.38 28.08 5.14
N VAL A 151 -14.74 27.83 6.27
CA VAL A 151 -15.13 26.78 7.21
C VAL A 151 -16.15 27.37 8.16
N ILE A 152 -17.40 26.92 8.06
CA ILE A 152 -18.52 27.51 8.82
C ILE A 152 -19.27 26.47 9.65
N PRO A 153 -19.67 26.79 10.89
CA PRO A 153 -20.73 26.07 11.58
C PRO A 153 -22.06 26.33 10.84
N SER A 154 -22.72 25.29 10.33
CA SER A 154 -23.87 25.44 9.44
C SER A 154 -25.18 24.87 9.97
N ALA A 155 -25.12 23.90 10.88
CA ALA A 155 -26.32 23.30 11.47
C ALA A 155 -26.02 22.69 12.85
N ILE A 156 -27.06 22.50 13.65
CA ILE A 156 -27.04 21.59 14.80
C ILE A 156 -27.83 20.35 14.38
N GLU A 157 -27.21 19.18 14.51
CA GLU A 157 -27.79 17.89 14.13
C GLU A 157 -27.58 16.88 15.25
N THR A 158 -28.63 16.12 15.60
CA THR A 158 -28.48 14.92 16.41
C THR A 158 -28.11 13.76 15.50
N ILE A 159 -26.95 13.15 15.74
CA ILE A 159 -26.43 12.03 14.96
C ILE A 159 -26.32 10.78 15.81
N THR A 160 -26.42 9.62 15.18
CA THR A 160 -26.14 8.32 15.81
C THR A 160 -25.04 7.62 15.04
N VAL A 161 -24.04 7.15 15.78
CA VAL A 161 -22.90 6.34 15.34
C VAL A 161 -22.80 5.12 16.26
N PRO A 162 -21.97 4.10 15.95
CA PRO A 162 -21.86 2.92 16.83
C PRO A 162 -21.46 3.26 18.27
N ALA A 163 -20.68 4.33 18.48
CA ALA A 163 -20.32 4.81 19.82
C ALA A 163 -21.45 5.47 20.62
N GLY A 164 -22.59 5.80 19.99
CA GLY A 164 -23.75 6.39 20.65
C GLY A 164 -24.44 7.50 19.86
N THR A 165 -25.29 8.27 20.55
CA THR A 165 -26.05 9.39 20.00
C THR A 165 -25.52 10.71 20.55
N TRP A 166 -25.32 11.68 19.67
CA TRP A 166 -24.64 12.94 19.96
C TRP A 166 -25.45 14.11 19.42
N GLU A 167 -25.67 15.13 20.23
CA GLU A 167 -25.99 16.45 19.71
C GLU A 167 -24.70 17.08 19.20
N SER A 168 -24.69 17.50 17.92
CA SER A 168 -23.47 17.92 17.26
C SER A 168 -23.67 19.16 16.41
N VAL A 169 -22.61 19.94 16.26
CA VAL A 169 -22.52 21.03 15.30
C VAL A 169 -21.89 20.52 14.02
N VAL A 170 -22.56 20.77 12.90
CA VAL A 170 -22.04 20.51 11.56
C VAL A 170 -21.14 21.66 11.16
N VAL A 171 -19.85 21.38 11.02
CA VAL A 171 -18.90 22.27 10.38
C VAL A 171 -18.80 21.86 8.92
N SER A 172 -18.98 22.82 8.01
CA SER A 172 -19.05 22.54 6.57
C SER A 172 -18.31 23.57 5.72
N TRP A 173 -17.90 23.13 4.54
CA TRP A 173 -17.33 23.96 3.48
C TRP A 173 -17.64 23.32 2.13
N LYS A 174 -17.54 24.09 1.04
CA LYS A 174 -17.79 23.60 -0.32
C LYS A 174 -16.47 23.38 -1.06
N THR A 175 -16.29 22.21 -1.67
CA THR A 175 -15.12 21.85 -2.46
C THR A 175 -15.54 21.08 -3.71
N GLY A 176 -15.04 21.43 -4.90
CA GLY A 176 -15.30 20.66 -6.13
C GLY A 176 -16.78 20.56 -6.51
N GLY A 177 -17.64 21.48 -6.05
CA GLY A 177 -19.09 21.39 -6.24
C GLY A 177 -19.84 20.53 -5.21
N ALA A 178 -19.12 19.79 -4.34
CA ALA A 178 -19.69 19.06 -3.21
C ALA A 178 -19.56 19.85 -1.89
N VAL A 179 -20.40 19.51 -0.91
CA VAL A 179 -20.34 20.07 0.44
C VAL A 179 -19.75 19.02 1.37
N SER A 180 -18.58 19.34 1.92
CA SER A 180 -17.93 18.56 2.96
C SER A 180 -18.53 18.90 4.31
N LYS A 181 -18.66 17.90 5.18
CA LYS A 181 -19.25 18.02 6.52
C LYS A 181 -18.43 17.26 7.56
N VAL A 182 -18.26 17.88 8.72
CA VAL A 182 -17.64 17.31 9.92
C VAL A 182 -18.58 17.59 11.09
N TRP A 183 -18.90 16.56 11.88
CA TRP A 183 -19.80 16.68 13.02
C TRP A 183 -19.00 16.69 14.31
N ILE A 184 -19.14 17.75 15.07
CA ILE A 184 -18.38 18.02 16.29
C ILE A 184 -19.36 18.08 17.46
N ALA A 185 -19.00 17.48 18.59
CA ALA A 185 -19.74 17.64 19.83
C ALA A 185 -18.96 18.55 20.79
N ASP A 186 -19.70 19.33 21.57
CA ASP A 186 -19.14 20.12 22.66
C ASP A 186 -18.54 19.21 23.74
N ASP A 187 -17.50 19.69 24.43
CA ASP A 187 -16.76 18.95 25.47
C ASP A 187 -16.29 17.54 25.01
N PHE A 188 -15.97 17.40 23.73
CA PHE A 188 -15.45 16.15 23.16
C PHE A 188 -14.27 16.38 22.22
N PRO A 189 -13.16 15.64 22.37
CA PRO A 189 -11.87 16.08 21.84
C PRO A 189 -11.69 15.98 20.33
N PHE A 190 -12.41 15.08 19.68
CA PHE A 190 -12.27 14.83 18.25
C PHE A 190 -13.64 14.80 17.57
N PRO A 191 -13.76 15.16 16.29
CA PRO A 191 -15.05 15.07 15.62
C PRO A 191 -15.62 13.64 15.64
N ILE A 192 -16.95 13.52 15.68
CA ILE A 192 -17.68 12.25 15.81
C ILE A 192 -17.70 11.48 14.49
N LYS A 193 -17.86 12.21 13.38
CA LYS A 193 -17.81 11.66 12.02
C LYS A 193 -17.51 12.76 11.01
N ALA A 194 -17.10 12.37 9.82
CA ALA A 194 -16.93 13.26 8.68
C ALA A 194 -17.31 12.59 7.37
N ALA A 195 -17.70 13.41 6.40
CA ALA A 195 -17.84 13.06 5.00
C ALA A 195 -17.35 14.24 4.16
N THR A 196 -16.17 14.12 3.59
CA THR A 196 -15.51 15.21 2.86
C THR A 196 -15.09 14.77 1.46
N TYR A 197 -14.87 15.73 0.58
CA TYR A 197 -14.66 15.51 -0.84
C TYR A 197 -13.52 16.38 -1.38
N THR A 198 -12.76 15.81 -2.31
CA THR A 198 -11.66 16.51 -2.94
C THR A 198 -12.15 17.59 -3.91
N HIS A 199 -11.25 18.50 -4.27
CA HIS A 199 -11.54 19.45 -5.34
C HIS A 199 -11.35 18.79 -6.70
N VAL A 200 -12.39 18.80 -7.54
CA VAL A 200 -12.31 18.39 -8.94
C VAL A 200 -12.79 19.51 -9.83
N SER A 201 -12.18 19.63 -11.02
CA SER A 201 -12.60 20.56 -12.07
C SER A 201 -13.89 20.09 -12.76
N GLU A 202 -14.08 18.79 -12.88
CA GLU A 202 -15.24 18.14 -13.51
C GLU A 202 -15.53 16.77 -12.86
N GLY A 203 -16.74 16.24 -13.04
CA GLY A 203 -17.13 14.91 -12.56
C GLY A 203 -17.67 14.88 -11.12
N ILE A 204 -17.73 13.67 -10.54
CA ILE A 204 -18.15 13.45 -9.15
C ILE A 204 -16.91 13.54 -8.26
N PRO A 205 -16.84 14.49 -7.31
CA PRO A 205 -15.73 14.59 -6.38
C PRO A 205 -15.54 13.29 -5.59
N PRO A 206 -14.37 12.63 -5.64
CA PRO A 206 -14.11 11.49 -4.78
C PRO A 206 -14.04 11.91 -3.31
N PRO A 207 -14.28 10.98 -2.37
CA PRO A 207 -14.07 11.23 -0.96
C PRO A 207 -12.62 11.67 -0.68
N GLU A 208 -12.46 12.72 0.13
CA GLU A 208 -11.15 13.15 0.63
C GLU A 208 -10.82 12.42 1.93
N TYR A 209 -11.74 12.45 2.90
CA TYR A 209 -11.74 11.55 4.04
C TYR A 209 -13.16 11.29 4.52
N ILE A 210 -13.37 10.10 5.04
CA ILE A 210 -14.60 9.71 5.70
C ILE A 210 -14.17 9.00 6.98
N PHE A 211 -14.73 9.42 8.11
CA PHE A 211 -14.53 8.67 9.34
C PHE A 211 -15.78 8.66 10.20
N LYS A 212 -15.82 7.72 11.14
CA LYS A 212 -16.91 7.55 12.10
C LYS A 212 -16.38 6.94 13.38
N LEU A 213 -16.73 7.55 14.51
CA LEU A 213 -16.45 7.02 15.83
C LEU A 213 -17.26 5.73 16.06
N LEU A 214 -16.53 4.64 16.26
CA LEU A 214 -17.07 3.31 16.51
C LEU A 214 -17.26 3.04 18.00
N ASN A 215 -16.32 3.50 18.83
CA ASN A 215 -16.36 3.30 20.27
C ASN A 215 -15.65 4.44 21.00
N TYR A 216 -16.13 4.76 22.20
CA TYR A 216 -15.48 5.69 23.11
C TYR A 216 -15.65 5.20 24.55
N LYS A 217 -14.57 5.24 25.34
CA LYS A 217 -14.60 4.93 26.77
C LYS A 217 -13.71 5.92 27.51
N GLU A 218 -14.22 6.43 28.62
CA GLU A 218 -13.45 7.26 29.54
C GLU A 218 -12.79 6.42 30.65
N ASN A 219 -11.74 6.98 31.25
CA ASN A 219 -11.12 6.46 32.47
C ASN A 219 -10.67 4.98 32.37
N VAL A 220 -10.27 4.54 31.18
CA VAL A 220 -9.68 3.20 30.97
C VAL A 220 -8.31 3.18 31.65
N GLN A 221 -8.15 2.32 32.66
CA GLN A 221 -6.98 2.31 33.55
C GLN A 221 -5.80 1.50 33.01
N GLU A 222 -6.08 0.46 32.23
CA GLU A 222 -5.09 -0.45 31.67
C GLU A 222 -5.19 -0.44 30.15
N SER A 223 -4.08 -0.75 29.47
CA SER A 223 -4.06 -0.76 28.01
C SER A 223 -5.14 -1.70 27.46
N PRO A 224 -6.05 -1.20 26.61
CA PRO A 224 -7.06 -2.04 25.97
C PRO A 224 -6.45 -2.97 24.90
N PHE A 225 -5.15 -2.84 24.63
CA PHE A 225 -4.44 -3.53 23.55
C PHE A 225 -3.57 -4.68 24.05
N ILE A 226 -3.67 -5.04 25.32
CA ILE A 226 -2.94 -6.18 25.89
C ILE A 226 -3.31 -7.47 25.13
N GLY A 227 -2.29 -8.17 24.62
CA GLY A 227 -2.44 -9.41 23.87
C GLY A 227 -2.72 -9.24 22.38
N ILE A 228 -2.75 -8.00 21.87
CA ILE A 228 -2.79 -7.74 20.43
C ILE A 228 -1.35 -7.70 19.92
N GLU A 229 -1.03 -8.59 18.98
CA GLU A 229 0.28 -8.65 18.36
C GLU A 229 0.26 -7.96 16.99
N SER A 230 1.35 -7.24 16.70
CA SER A 230 1.54 -6.58 15.41
C SER A 230 1.93 -7.62 14.37
N THR A 231 1.20 -7.71 13.25
CA THR A 231 1.55 -8.59 12.13
C THR A 231 2.89 -8.20 11.50
N ILE A 232 3.34 -6.96 11.70
CA ILE A 232 4.66 -6.51 11.27
C ILE A 232 5.76 -7.19 12.08
N ASN A 233 5.56 -7.41 13.39
CA ASN A 233 6.56 -8.08 14.21
C ASN A 233 6.69 -9.56 13.81
N GLU A 234 5.59 -10.20 13.41
CA GLU A 234 5.60 -11.55 12.85
C GLU A 234 6.39 -11.59 11.53
N GLN A 235 6.18 -10.61 10.65
CA GLN A 235 6.94 -10.49 9.39
C GLN A 235 8.44 -10.27 9.65
N ILE A 236 8.81 -9.38 10.57
CA ILE A 236 10.22 -9.17 10.98
C ILE A 236 10.81 -10.46 11.55
N ALA A 237 10.07 -11.18 12.39
CA ALA A 237 10.53 -12.43 12.99
C ALA A 237 10.71 -13.55 11.95
N GLN A 238 9.96 -13.51 10.86
CA GLN A 238 10.12 -14.40 9.71
C GLN A 238 11.28 -13.98 8.79
N GLY A 239 11.81 -12.76 8.94
CA GLY A 239 12.88 -12.22 8.10
C GLY A 239 12.38 -11.47 6.86
N CYS A 240 11.11 -11.10 6.82
CA CYS A 240 10.55 -10.28 5.74
C CYS A 240 11.03 -8.83 5.82
N ASP A 241 11.20 -8.22 4.65
CA ASP A 241 11.37 -6.77 4.56
C ASP A 241 10.05 -6.05 4.89
N THR A 242 10.15 -5.01 5.71
CA THR A 242 9.01 -4.19 6.12
C THR A 242 9.07 -2.78 5.58
N ASP A 243 10.21 -2.35 5.03
CA ASP A 243 10.38 -1.06 4.36
C ASP A 243 10.42 -1.27 2.85
N ILE A 244 9.25 -1.51 2.28
CA ILE A 244 9.12 -2.01 0.91
C ILE A 244 9.29 -0.86 -0.10
N GLU A 245 10.47 -0.79 -0.71
CA GLU A 245 10.71 0.04 -1.90
C GLU A 245 10.18 -0.64 -3.18
N LYS A 246 9.45 0.13 -4.01
CA LYS A 246 8.87 -0.35 -5.28
C LYS A 246 9.87 -0.24 -6.44
N GLU A 247 10.88 -1.08 -6.38
CA GLU A 247 12.02 -1.04 -7.29
C GLU A 247 11.72 -1.60 -8.68
N VAL A 248 10.88 -2.64 -8.77
CA VAL A 248 10.59 -3.33 -10.03
C VAL A 248 9.50 -2.62 -10.81
N LYS A 249 9.67 -2.46 -12.13
CA LYS A 249 8.80 -1.64 -13.00
C LYS A 249 8.40 -2.39 -14.25
N HIS A 250 7.10 -2.60 -14.44
CA HIS A 250 6.52 -3.17 -15.65
C HIS A 250 5.55 -2.17 -16.28
N LYS A 251 5.90 -1.66 -17.46
CA LYS A 251 5.05 -0.75 -18.25
C LYS A 251 4.64 -1.43 -19.54
N ARG A 252 3.37 -1.83 -19.64
CA ARG A 252 2.87 -2.61 -20.79
C ARG A 252 1.43 -2.23 -21.11
N SER A 253 1.04 -2.43 -22.36
CA SER A 253 -0.36 -2.37 -22.75
C SER A 253 -1.10 -3.63 -22.31
N THR A 254 -2.41 -3.51 -22.08
CA THR A 254 -3.28 -4.67 -21.90
C THR A 254 -3.37 -5.49 -23.19
N ASN A 255 -3.81 -6.75 -23.07
CA ASN A 255 -3.83 -7.73 -24.16
C ASN A 255 -4.56 -7.25 -25.42
N ASN A 256 -5.66 -6.53 -25.26
CA ASN A 256 -6.42 -5.96 -26.38
C ASN A 256 -6.12 -4.48 -26.65
N PHE A 257 -5.01 -3.96 -26.11
CA PHE A 257 -4.54 -2.57 -26.29
C PHE A 257 -5.58 -1.51 -25.89
N LYS A 258 -6.48 -1.81 -24.96
CA LYS A 258 -7.45 -0.83 -24.47
C LYS A 258 -6.80 0.20 -23.54
N TYR A 259 -5.83 -0.23 -22.74
CA TYR A 259 -5.22 0.57 -21.69
C TYR A 259 -3.70 0.36 -21.68
N GLN A 260 -3.00 1.28 -21.04
CA GLN A 260 -1.67 1.00 -20.50
C GLN A 260 -1.77 0.74 -19.01
N VAL A 261 -0.98 -0.21 -18.51
CA VAL A 261 -0.88 -0.52 -17.09
C VAL A 261 0.59 -0.48 -16.71
N HIS A 262 0.93 0.44 -15.80
CA HIS A 262 2.26 0.54 -15.22
C HIS A 262 2.24 0.00 -13.80
N ILE A 263 2.93 -1.11 -13.57
CA ILE A 263 3.01 -1.79 -12.28
C ILE A 263 4.40 -1.49 -11.71
N PHE A 264 4.43 -1.02 -10.47
CA PHE A 264 5.63 -0.88 -9.67
C PHE A 264 5.44 -1.74 -8.44
N TYR A 265 6.29 -2.74 -8.23
CA TYR A 265 6.16 -3.59 -7.04
C TYR A 265 7.46 -3.68 -6.26
N GLY A 266 7.31 -3.99 -4.98
CA GLY A 266 8.38 -4.22 -4.03
C GLY A 266 7.97 -5.30 -3.02
N PRO A 267 8.93 -5.94 -2.33
CA PRO A 267 10.39 -5.78 -2.49
C PRO A 267 10.87 -6.29 -3.87
N GLU A 268 12.13 -6.00 -4.26
CA GLU A 268 12.70 -6.47 -5.54
C GLU A 268 12.62 -8.00 -5.68
N ASP A 269 12.84 -8.69 -4.56
CA ASP A 269 12.79 -10.14 -4.42
C ASP A 269 11.64 -10.54 -3.48
N PRO A 270 10.40 -10.68 -3.97
CA PRO A 270 9.26 -11.10 -3.15
C PRO A 270 9.46 -12.51 -2.58
N ILE A 271 9.31 -12.67 -1.27
CA ILE A 271 9.48 -13.95 -0.57
C ILE A 271 8.12 -14.55 -0.24
N VAL A 272 7.97 -15.87 -0.40
CA VAL A 272 6.75 -16.58 0.03
C VAL A 272 6.47 -16.35 1.51
N GLY A 273 5.23 -16.00 1.85
CA GLY A 273 4.82 -15.64 3.21
C GLY A 273 5.05 -14.17 3.60
N CYS A 274 5.82 -13.41 2.82
CA CYS A 274 6.04 -11.98 3.04
C CYS A 274 5.04 -11.09 2.27
N GLU A 275 4.90 -9.84 2.71
CA GLU A 275 4.09 -8.83 2.04
C GLU A 275 4.78 -8.35 0.75
N ILE A 276 4.01 -8.24 -0.32
CA ILE A 276 4.39 -7.56 -1.56
C ILE A 276 3.49 -6.33 -1.74
N GLN A 277 4.07 -5.18 -2.08
CA GLN A 277 3.33 -3.95 -2.31
C GLN A 277 3.40 -3.53 -3.77
N TRP A 278 2.25 -3.24 -4.36
CA TRP A 278 2.05 -2.86 -5.76
C TRP A 278 1.47 -1.45 -5.85
N LEU A 279 2.09 -0.61 -6.67
CA LEU A 279 1.49 0.59 -7.22
C LEU A 279 1.11 0.30 -8.67
N ILE A 280 -0.17 0.36 -8.99
CA ILE A 280 -0.72 0.07 -10.31
C ILE A 280 -1.32 1.36 -10.87
N ASN A 281 -0.73 1.84 -11.96
CA ASN A 281 -1.21 3.00 -12.68
C ASN A 281 -1.94 2.53 -13.94
N PHE A 282 -3.20 2.91 -14.08
CA PHE A 282 -4.05 2.64 -15.23
C PHE A 282 -4.14 3.89 -16.10
N LEU A 283 -3.68 3.82 -17.35
CA LEU A 283 -3.58 4.97 -18.25
C LEU A 283 -4.27 4.69 -19.59
N LYS A 284 -4.59 5.77 -20.31
CA LYS A 284 -5.09 5.66 -21.68
C LYS A 284 -4.04 5.01 -22.57
N PHE A 285 -4.48 4.15 -23.49
CA PHE A 285 -3.59 3.50 -24.45
C PHE A 285 -2.74 4.50 -25.26
N SER A 286 -3.36 5.62 -25.65
CA SER A 286 -2.76 6.65 -26.51
C SER A 286 -1.92 7.69 -25.77
N ASP A 287 -1.95 7.73 -24.43
CA ASP A 287 -1.30 8.78 -23.63
C ASP A 287 -0.82 8.23 -22.28
N GLU A 288 0.50 8.14 -22.10
CA GLU A 288 1.15 7.61 -20.90
C GLU A 288 1.16 8.60 -19.71
N THR A 289 0.49 9.74 -19.84
CA THR A 289 0.34 10.75 -18.78
C THR A 289 -1.10 10.93 -18.33
N ASP A 290 -2.06 10.33 -19.04
CA ASP A 290 -3.49 10.48 -18.78
C ASP A 290 -4.03 9.26 -18.05
N PHE A 291 -4.22 9.41 -16.74
CA PHE A 291 -4.78 8.39 -15.87
C PHE A 291 -6.25 8.12 -16.17
N LEU A 292 -6.63 6.86 -16.13
CA LEU A 292 -8.04 6.45 -16.20
C LEU A 292 -8.72 6.75 -14.87
N ASN A 293 -10.03 6.99 -14.91
CA ASN A 293 -10.83 7.15 -13.71
C ASN A 293 -11.85 6.01 -13.60
N GLN A 294 -12.27 5.70 -12.37
CA GLN A 294 -13.31 4.71 -12.07
C GLN A 294 -12.99 3.31 -12.59
N VAL A 295 -11.75 2.86 -12.38
CA VAL A 295 -11.27 1.57 -12.84
C VAL A 295 -11.77 0.47 -11.90
N GLN A 296 -12.55 -0.47 -12.42
CA GLN A 296 -12.88 -1.72 -11.74
C GLN A 296 -11.92 -2.81 -12.21
N TYR A 297 -11.22 -3.44 -11.27
CA TYR A 297 -10.20 -4.44 -11.59
C TYR A 297 -10.08 -5.53 -10.52
N ASP A 298 -9.25 -6.54 -10.78
CA ASP A 298 -8.80 -7.52 -9.81
C ASP A 298 -7.34 -7.88 -10.12
N ILE A 299 -6.68 -8.50 -9.14
CA ILE A 299 -5.38 -9.13 -9.30
C ILE A 299 -5.62 -10.62 -9.10
N PHE A 300 -5.49 -11.38 -10.18
CA PHE A 300 -5.58 -12.83 -10.14
C PHE A 300 -4.20 -13.46 -10.06
N VAL A 301 -4.12 -14.62 -9.44
CA VAL A 301 -3.03 -15.57 -9.66
C VAL A 301 -3.58 -16.71 -10.49
N VAL A 302 -2.87 -17.05 -11.55
CA VAL A 302 -3.23 -18.14 -12.47
C VAL A 302 -2.16 -19.23 -12.46
N ASN A 303 -2.55 -20.46 -12.72
CA ASN A 303 -1.60 -21.54 -12.97
C ASN A 303 -1.07 -21.49 -14.43
N ASP A 304 -0.20 -22.45 -14.78
CA ASP A 304 0.41 -22.55 -16.12
C ASP A 304 -0.61 -22.72 -17.26
N ASP A 305 -1.82 -23.23 -16.96
CA ASP A 305 -2.93 -23.37 -17.91
C ASP A 305 -3.78 -22.10 -18.04
N GLY A 306 -3.43 -21.02 -17.33
CA GLY A 306 -4.19 -19.78 -17.27
C GLY A 306 -5.46 -19.86 -16.42
N ILE A 307 -5.62 -20.92 -15.62
CA ILE A 307 -6.75 -21.09 -14.71
C ILE A 307 -6.51 -20.25 -13.46
N ARG A 308 -7.46 -19.38 -13.13
CA ARG A 308 -7.45 -18.58 -11.89
C ARG A 308 -7.51 -19.50 -10.67
N ILE A 309 -6.50 -19.40 -9.81
CA ILE A 309 -6.40 -20.09 -8.52
C ILE A 309 -6.60 -19.14 -7.32
N ARG A 310 -6.41 -17.83 -7.51
CA ARG A 310 -6.53 -16.82 -6.44
C ARG A 310 -7.08 -15.50 -6.98
N SER A 311 -7.76 -14.73 -6.12
CA SER A 311 -8.23 -13.36 -6.39
C SER A 311 -7.96 -12.50 -5.16
N ILE A 312 -7.21 -11.42 -5.34
CA ILE A 312 -6.90 -10.50 -4.23
C ILE A 312 -8.16 -9.75 -3.78
N ALA A 313 -9.06 -9.36 -4.68
CA ALA A 313 -10.35 -8.77 -4.29
C ALA A 313 -11.15 -9.68 -3.35
N GLN A 314 -11.23 -10.98 -3.67
CA GLN A 314 -11.99 -11.95 -2.87
C GLN A 314 -11.35 -12.20 -1.50
N GLU A 315 -10.03 -12.13 -1.40
CA GLU A 315 -9.34 -12.24 -0.12
C GLU A 315 -9.61 -11.07 0.82
N GLU A 316 -9.92 -9.89 0.27
CA GLU A 316 -10.42 -8.71 1.00
C GLU A 316 -11.95 -8.75 1.23
N GLY A 317 -12.63 -9.83 0.84
CA GLY A 317 -14.09 -9.94 0.94
C GLY A 317 -14.85 -9.04 -0.04
N ARG A 318 -14.20 -8.61 -1.13
CA ARG A 318 -14.75 -7.72 -2.16
C ARG A 318 -15.03 -8.48 -3.45
N GLN A 319 -15.98 -7.98 -4.25
CA GLN A 319 -16.26 -8.55 -5.58
C GLN A 319 -15.20 -8.14 -6.62
N PHE A 320 -14.66 -6.94 -6.47
CA PHE A 320 -13.61 -6.35 -7.30
C PHE A 320 -12.85 -5.30 -6.48
N LEU A 321 -11.63 -4.98 -6.91
CA LEU A 321 -10.88 -3.81 -6.48
C LEU A 321 -11.30 -2.59 -7.32
N TYR A 322 -11.17 -1.41 -6.75
CA TYR A 322 -11.64 -0.17 -7.38
C TYR A 322 -10.64 0.95 -7.21
N SER A 323 -10.28 1.60 -8.32
CA SER A 323 -9.42 2.78 -8.33
C SER A 323 -10.19 3.99 -8.88
N PRO A 324 -10.57 4.98 -8.05
CA PRO A 324 -11.25 6.17 -8.53
C PRO A 324 -10.38 7.02 -9.47
N SER A 325 -9.06 7.10 -9.24
CA SER A 325 -8.13 7.97 -9.97
C SER A 325 -7.17 7.24 -10.92
N GLY A 326 -7.28 5.91 -11.01
CA GLY A 326 -6.40 5.08 -11.83
C GLY A 326 -5.02 4.86 -11.22
N GLN A 327 -4.82 5.15 -9.94
CA GLN A 327 -3.57 4.93 -9.20
C GLN A 327 -3.83 4.10 -7.95
N ALA A 328 -3.76 2.79 -8.08
CA ALA A 328 -4.04 1.87 -6.99
C ALA A 328 -2.78 1.48 -6.23
N LEU A 329 -2.78 1.70 -4.92
CA LEU A 329 -1.80 1.12 -4.00
C LEU A 329 -2.42 -0.10 -3.31
N ILE A 330 -1.85 -1.28 -3.52
CA ILE A 330 -2.34 -2.55 -2.98
C ILE A 330 -1.17 -3.31 -2.35
N ASP A 331 -1.41 -3.98 -1.23
CA ASP A 331 -0.46 -4.90 -0.60
C ASP A 331 -1.17 -6.21 -0.26
N PHE A 332 -0.44 -7.32 -0.35
CA PHE A 332 -0.95 -8.64 0.01
C PHE A 332 0.21 -9.58 0.34
N ILE A 333 -0.10 -10.67 1.04
CA ILE A 333 0.88 -11.72 1.33
C ILE A 333 1.07 -12.62 0.10
N VAL A 334 2.32 -12.83 -0.29
CA VAL A 334 2.71 -13.82 -1.29
C VAL A 334 2.42 -15.22 -0.72
N LYS A 335 1.63 -16.02 -1.42
CA LYS A 335 1.28 -17.40 -1.01
C LYS A 335 1.71 -18.45 -2.03
N GLU A 336 2.30 -17.98 -3.11
CA GLU A 336 2.74 -18.78 -4.22
C GLU A 336 4.03 -19.48 -3.81
N ASP A 337 4.13 -20.78 -4.14
CA ASP A 337 5.36 -21.52 -3.91
C ASP A 337 6.51 -20.81 -4.61
N PRO A 338 7.72 -20.81 -4.02
CA PRO A 338 8.81 -20.10 -4.62
C PRO A 338 9.11 -20.69 -6.02
N GLY A 339 9.45 -19.82 -6.98
CA GLY A 339 9.37 -20.10 -8.42
C GLY A 339 8.89 -18.90 -9.22
N THR A 340 8.18 -19.12 -10.33
CA THR A 340 7.55 -18.04 -11.10
C THR A 340 6.04 -18.04 -10.87
N ALA A 341 5.52 -16.97 -10.28
CA ALA A 341 4.09 -16.75 -10.12
C ALA A 341 3.52 -15.94 -11.28
N ASN A 342 2.40 -16.40 -11.84
CA ASN A 342 1.68 -15.70 -12.91
C ASN A 342 0.57 -14.83 -12.31
N TYR A 343 0.80 -13.52 -12.27
CA TYR A 343 -0.20 -12.54 -11.87
C TYR A 343 -0.92 -11.98 -13.10
N VAL A 344 -2.22 -11.73 -12.97
CA VAL A 344 -3.04 -11.10 -14.01
C VAL A 344 -3.77 -9.91 -13.42
N ILE A 345 -3.43 -8.71 -13.90
CA ILE A 345 -4.23 -7.51 -13.67
C ILE A 345 -5.42 -7.57 -14.61
N TRP A 346 -6.58 -7.94 -14.06
CA TRP A 346 -7.82 -8.08 -14.80
C TRP A 346 -8.64 -6.80 -14.70
N VAL A 347 -8.77 -6.05 -15.80
CA VAL A 347 -9.55 -4.80 -15.86
C VAL A 347 -10.95 -5.12 -16.36
N TYR A 348 -11.94 -5.11 -15.46
CA TYR A 348 -13.34 -5.30 -15.82
C TYR A 348 -13.86 -4.16 -16.72
N GLY A 349 -13.36 -2.94 -16.49
CA GLY A 349 -13.63 -1.75 -17.30
C GLY A 349 -13.72 -0.49 -16.45
N LEU A 350 -14.24 0.58 -17.05
CA LEU A 350 -14.39 1.89 -16.40
C LEU A 350 -15.87 2.13 -16.05
N ALA A 351 -16.20 2.14 -14.77
CA ALA A 351 -17.54 2.46 -14.29
C ALA A 351 -17.56 2.81 -12.79
N PRO A 352 -18.51 3.64 -12.34
CA PRO A 352 -18.69 3.93 -10.92
C PRO A 352 -18.89 2.67 -10.08
N THR A 353 -18.51 2.71 -8.80
CA THR A 353 -18.76 1.62 -7.86
C THR A 353 -20.23 1.20 -7.87
N GLY A 354 -20.49 -0.11 -7.96
CA GLY A 354 -21.84 -0.68 -8.00
C GLY A 354 -22.49 -0.70 -9.39
N VAL A 355 -21.81 -0.17 -10.42
CA VAL A 355 -22.24 -0.26 -11.82
C VAL A 355 -21.35 -1.25 -12.56
N VAL A 356 -21.94 -2.21 -13.27
CA VAL A 356 -21.16 -3.14 -14.11
C VAL A 356 -20.58 -2.36 -15.30
N PRO A 357 -19.26 -2.43 -15.56
CA PRO A 357 -18.65 -1.75 -16.69
C PRO A 357 -19.26 -2.16 -18.03
N SER A 358 -19.46 -1.19 -18.91
CA SER A 358 -19.88 -1.47 -20.28
C SER A 358 -18.68 -1.87 -21.14
N GLY A 359 -18.73 -3.05 -21.74
CA GLY A 359 -17.70 -3.54 -22.66
C GLY A 359 -17.09 -4.85 -22.21
N THR A 360 -16.17 -5.38 -23.02
CA THR A 360 -15.41 -6.57 -22.65
C THR A 360 -14.26 -6.22 -21.70
N PRO A 361 -13.99 -7.03 -20.68
CA PRO A 361 -12.77 -6.88 -19.89
C PRO A 361 -11.50 -6.96 -20.74
N ASP A 362 -10.41 -6.46 -20.19
CA ASP A 362 -9.07 -6.61 -20.74
C ASP A 362 -8.09 -6.93 -19.61
N TYR A 363 -6.88 -7.40 -19.92
CA TYR A 363 -5.94 -7.81 -18.87
C TYR A 363 -4.48 -7.59 -19.24
N LEU A 364 -3.63 -7.56 -18.22
CA LEU A 364 -2.17 -7.65 -18.36
C LEU A 364 -1.68 -8.80 -17.47
N GLN A 365 -1.00 -9.78 -18.06
CA GLN A 365 -0.31 -10.84 -17.32
C GLN A 365 1.15 -10.45 -17.09
N LEU A 366 1.66 -10.78 -15.91
CA LEU A 366 3.08 -10.67 -15.57
C LEU A 366 3.56 -11.90 -14.80
N GLU A 367 4.81 -12.23 -15.04
CA GLU A 367 5.56 -13.24 -14.30
C GLU A 367 6.36 -12.54 -13.21
N VAL A 368 6.18 -12.97 -11.97
CA VAL A 368 6.90 -12.45 -10.80
C VAL A 368 7.71 -13.60 -10.20
N PRO A 369 9.05 -13.48 -10.10
CA PRO A 369 9.85 -14.46 -9.38
C PRO A 369 9.54 -14.37 -7.88
N ILE A 370 9.26 -15.52 -7.27
CA ILE A 370 9.01 -15.69 -5.86
C ILE A 370 10.17 -16.47 -5.25
N TYR A 371 10.73 -15.93 -4.18
CA TYR A 371 11.91 -16.45 -3.51
C TYR A 371 11.52 -17.19 -2.23
N ASP A 372 12.38 -18.10 -1.80
CA ASP A 372 12.36 -18.64 -0.44
C ASP A 372 13.21 -17.77 0.50
N PHE A 373 13.07 -17.95 1.82
CA PHE A 373 13.78 -17.19 2.84
C PHE A 373 15.31 -17.33 2.79
N ASP A 374 15.82 -18.39 2.18
CA ASP A 374 17.26 -18.57 1.96
C ASP A 374 17.81 -17.79 0.75
N GLY A 375 16.94 -17.04 0.06
CA GLY A 375 17.26 -16.25 -1.13
C GLY A 375 17.36 -17.09 -2.41
N SER A 376 17.03 -18.38 -2.36
CA SER A 376 16.94 -19.22 -3.55
C SER A 376 15.64 -18.96 -4.31
N ILE A 377 15.74 -19.01 -5.64
CA ILE A 377 14.58 -19.12 -6.52
C ILE A 377 14.49 -20.62 -6.85
N PRO A 378 13.46 -21.35 -6.39
CA PRO A 378 13.16 -22.67 -6.92
C PRO A 378 12.94 -22.51 -8.40
N VAL A 379 13.53 -23.39 -9.19
CA VAL A 379 13.70 -23.09 -10.59
C VAL A 379 12.33 -23.11 -11.26
N GLU A 380 12.01 -22.03 -11.99
CA GLU A 380 10.99 -22.02 -13.02
C GLU A 380 11.05 -23.33 -13.82
N LYS A 381 9.97 -24.12 -13.76
CA LYS A 381 9.87 -25.43 -14.43
C LYS A 381 10.42 -25.30 -15.84
N ILE A 382 11.52 -25.99 -16.11
CA ILE A 382 12.17 -25.93 -17.40
C ILE A 382 11.15 -26.47 -18.43
N PRO A 383 10.81 -25.70 -19.48
CA PRO A 383 9.87 -26.15 -20.49
C PRO A 383 10.14 -27.58 -20.95
N SER A 384 9.12 -28.42 -20.94
CA SER A 384 9.25 -29.87 -21.20
C SER A 384 9.88 -30.19 -22.55
N TRP A 385 9.77 -29.30 -23.54
CA TRP A 385 10.44 -29.48 -24.84
C TRP A 385 11.97 -29.46 -24.75
N ILE A 386 12.55 -28.83 -23.72
CA ILE A 386 14.00 -28.81 -23.48
C ILE A 386 14.48 -30.17 -22.96
N LYS A 387 13.62 -30.93 -22.27
CA LYS A 387 13.91 -32.31 -21.82
C LYS A 387 14.26 -33.23 -22.98
N ASN A 388 13.65 -33.02 -24.15
CA ASN A 388 13.98 -33.78 -25.36
C ASN A 388 15.43 -33.57 -25.81
N ASN A 389 15.95 -32.34 -25.69
CA ASN A 389 17.34 -32.03 -26.04
C ASN A 389 18.32 -32.68 -25.07
N ALA A 390 17.96 -32.76 -23.77
CA ALA A 390 18.76 -33.47 -22.78
C ALA A 390 18.77 -34.99 -23.00
N GLY A 391 17.64 -35.58 -23.40
CA GLY A 391 17.58 -36.99 -23.79
C GLY A 391 18.47 -37.29 -25.00
N TRP A 392 18.37 -36.47 -26.06
CA TRP A 392 19.24 -36.62 -27.24
C TRP A 392 20.71 -36.41 -26.94
N TRP A 393 21.05 -35.53 -25.98
CA TRP A 393 22.41 -35.39 -25.50
C TRP A 393 22.89 -36.62 -24.74
N ALA A 394 22.08 -37.13 -23.79
CA ALA A 394 22.41 -38.33 -23.01
C ALA A 394 22.63 -39.57 -23.89
N ASP A 395 21.82 -39.74 -24.94
CA ASP A 395 21.91 -40.83 -25.91
C ASP A 395 23.06 -40.65 -26.93
N GLY A 396 23.79 -39.54 -26.87
CA GLY A 396 24.90 -39.23 -27.78
C GLY A 396 24.47 -38.83 -29.19
N THR A 397 23.19 -38.50 -29.39
CA THR A 397 22.66 -37.95 -30.65
C THR A 397 23.08 -36.50 -30.84
N ILE A 398 23.17 -35.74 -29.75
CA ILE A 398 23.73 -34.39 -29.69
C ILE A 398 25.10 -34.46 -29.01
N ASP A 399 26.11 -33.83 -29.60
CA ASP A 399 27.43 -33.71 -28.99
C ASP A 399 27.46 -32.67 -27.85
N ASP A 400 28.49 -32.76 -27.00
CA ASP A 400 28.63 -31.94 -25.81
C ASP A 400 28.65 -30.43 -26.14
N ASP A 401 29.37 -30.03 -27.19
CA ASP A 401 29.46 -28.63 -27.62
C ASP A 401 28.10 -28.07 -28.05
N SER A 402 27.35 -28.85 -28.83
CA SER A 402 26.01 -28.49 -29.31
C SER A 402 25.01 -28.36 -28.17
N PHE A 403 25.07 -29.26 -27.18
CA PHE A 403 24.20 -29.17 -26.00
C PHE A 403 24.53 -27.95 -25.14
N ILE A 404 25.82 -27.69 -24.89
CA ILE A 404 26.26 -26.51 -24.14
C ILE A 404 25.85 -25.21 -24.84
N GLN A 405 26.03 -25.10 -26.15
CA GLN A 405 25.58 -23.92 -26.92
C GLN A 405 24.07 -23.74 -26.84
N GLY A 406 23.30 -24.83 -26.88
CA GLY A 406 21.85 -24.82 -26.67
C GLY A 406 21.47 -24.27 -25.30
N LEU A 407 22.11 -24.75 -24.23
CA LEU A 407 21.89 -24.24 -22.87
C LEU A 407 22.26 -22.76 -22.73
N GLN A 408 23.40 -22.35 -23.30
CA GLN A 408 23.83 -20.94 -23.29
C GLN A 408 22.82 -20.05 -24.00
N PHE A 409 22.25 -20.52 -25.11
CA PHE A 409 21.19 -19.81 -25.81
C PHE A 409 19.92 -19.70 -24.95
N LEU A 410 19.46 -20.80 -24.36
CA LEU A 410 18.27 -20.82 -23.49
C LEU A 410 18.42 -19.87 -22.29
N ILE A 411 19.61 -19.84 -21.69
CA ILE A 411 19.93 -18.95 -20.58
C ILE A 411 19.97 -17.49 -21.04
N LYS A 412 20.61 -17.22 -22.18
CA LYS A 412 20.71 -15.88 -22.76
C LYS A 412 19.34 -15.31 -23.14
N GLU A 413 18.48 -16.12 -23.74
CA GLU A 413 17.11 -15.74 -24.13
C GLU A 413 16.12 -15.77 -22.96
N LYS A 414 16.61 -16.03 -21.73
CA LYS A 414 15.81 -16.10 -20.49
C LYS A 414 14.72 -17.17 -20.51
N ILE A 415 14.86 -18.18 -21.36
CA ILE A 415 13.99 -19.36 -21.45
C ILE A 415 14.31 -20.34 -20.30
N MET A 416 15.56 -20.35 -19.83
CA MET A 416 16.02 -21.11 -18.68
C MET A 416 16.75 -20.18 -17.71
N LYS A 417 16.28 -20.07 -16.46
CA LYS A 417 16.96 -19.31 -15.42
C LYS A 417 17.74 -20.27 -14.53
N ILE A 418 19.02 -19.96 -14.30
CA ILE A 418 19.87 -20.71 -13.39
C ILE A 418 20.05 -19.87 -12.12
N PRO A 419 19.89 -20.44 -10.91
CA PRO A 419 20.16 -19.71 -9.68
C PRO A 419 21.58 -19.12 -9.67
N GLN A 420 21.75 -18.00 -8.97
CA GLN A 420 23.03 -17.27 -8.93
C GLN A 420 24.20 -18.21 -8.61
N THR A 421 25.16 -18.27 -9.53
CA THR A 421 26.29 -19.20 -9.47
C THR A 421 27.56 -18.49 -9.90
N THR A 422 28.59 -18.51 -9.04
CA THR A 422 29.90 -17.93 -9.36
C THR A 422 30.53 -18.69 -10.51
N GLN A 423 30.83 -17.98 -11.60
CA GLN A 423 31.48 -18.57 -12.76
C GLN A 423 32.96 -18.86 -12.47
N GLY A 424 33.39 -20.10 -12.74
CA GLY A 424 34.78 -20.51 -12.64
C GLY A 424 35.67 -19.92 -13.73
N PHE A 425 36.98 -19.92 -13.47
CA PHE A 425 37.99 -19.41 -14.41
C PHE A 425 38.46 -20.43 -15.46
N GLY A 426 37.79 -21.60 -15.56
CA GLY A 426 38.14 -22.69 -16.48
C GLY A 426 39.33 -23.50 -15.97
N GLY A 427 39.06 -24.75 -15.57
CA GLY A 427 40.08 -25.75 -15.21
C GLY A 427 40.55 -26.59 -16.41
N SER A 428 41.64 -27.34 -16.24
CA SER A 428 42.48 -27.98 -17.28
C SER A 428 41.85 -29.06 -18.18
N THR A 429 40.54 -29.27 -18.12
CA THR A 429 39.81 -30.20 -19.01
C THR A 429 38.44 -29.60 -19.32
N ASP A 430 38.19 -29.18 -20.57
CA ASP A 430 36.86 -28.76 -21.06
C ASP A 430 35.87 -29.96 -21.19
N GLU A 431 36.12 -31.06 -20.49
CA GLU A 431 35.39 -32.33 -20.64
C GLU A 431 34.24 -32.39 -19.64
N ILE A 432 33.02 -32.64 -20.15
CA ILE A 432 31.82 -32.74 -19.31
C ILE A 432 31.85 -34.07 -18.53
N PRO A 433 31.75 -34.05 -17.19
CA PRO A 433 31.70 -35.28 -16.42
C PRO A 433 30.51 -36.15 -16.79
N SER A 434 30.74 -37.46 -16.93
CA SER A 434 29.70 -38.42 -17.36
C SER A 434 28.48 -38.45 -16.43
N TRP A 435 28.62 -38.10 -15.16
CA TRP A 435 27.49 -38.02 -14.22
C TRP A 435 26.50 -36.91 -14.58
N ILE A 436 26.97 -35.79 -15.17
CA ILE A 436 26.08 -34.72 -15.66
C ILE A 436 25.24 -35.25 -16.82
N LYS A 437 25.87 -36.01 -17.71
CA LYS A 437 25.22 -36.63 -18.87
C LYS A 437 24.18 -37.67 -18.45
N ASN A 438 24.48 -38.45 -17.40
CA ASN A 438 23.52 -39.37 -16.79
C ASN A 438 22.33 -38.63 -16.16
N ASN A 439 22.59 -37.53 -15.44
CA ASN A 439 21.53 -36.70 -14.87
C ASN A 439 20.62 -36.10 -15.96
N ALA A 440 21.17 -35.69 -17.11
CA ALA A 440 20.37 -35.24 -18.24
C ALA A 440 19.42 -36.32 -18.79
N GLY A 441 19.88 -37.58 -18.88
CA GLY A 441 19.03 -38.70 -19.25
C GLY A 441 17.92 -38.95 -18.23
N TRP A 442 18.25 -39.00 -16.94
CA TRP A 442 17.25 -39.15 -15.88
C TRP A 442 16.26 -37.99 -15.81
N TRP A 443 16.71 -36.78 -16.13
CA TRP A 443 15.85 -35.60 -16.20
C TRP A 443 14.90 -35.67 -17.40
N ALA A 444 15.38 -36.15 -18.55
CA ALA A 444 14.56 -36.36 -19.74
C ALA A 444 13.47 -37.42 -19.51
N ASP A 445 13.80 -38.49 -18.79
CA ASP A 445 12.87 -39.56 -18.42
C ASP A 445 11.93 -39.20 -17.26
N GLY A 446 12.06 -37.98 -16.69
CA GLY A 446 11.27 -37.54 -15.54
C GLY A 446 11.59 -38.25 -14.23
N THR A 447 12.75 -38.91 -14.16
CA THR A 447 13.23 -39.63 -12.97
C THR A 447 13.82 -38.69 -11.91
N ILE A 448 14.38 -37.55 -12.34
CA ILE A 448 14.79 -36.45 -11.45
C ILE A 448 14.06 -35.16 -11.82
N ASP A 449 13.89 -34.27 -10.84
CA ASP A 449 13.26 -32.97 -11.02
C ASP A 449 14.19 -31.95 -11.68
N ASP A 450 13.62 -30.79 -12.02
CA ASP A 450 14.34 -29.71 -12.69
C ASP A 450 15.46 -29.13 -11.80
N ASP A 451 15.22 -29.08 -10.48
CA ASP A 451 16.20 -28.62 -9.48
C ASP A 451 17.44 -29.54 -9.46
N SER A 452 17.24 -30.86 -9.47
CA SER A 452 18.34 -31.84 -9.51
C SER A 452 19.17 -31.73 -10.78
N PHE A 453 18.54 -31.48 -11.92
CA PHE A 453 19.25 -31.25 -13.18
C PHE A 453 20.05 -29.95 -13.15
N ILE A 454 19.47 -28.89 -12.58
CA ILE A 454 20.10 -27.57 -12.51
C ILE A 454 21.30 -27.54 -11.57
N GLN A 455 21.30 -28.31 -10.48
CA GLN A 455 22.51 -28.47 -9.66
C GLN A 455 23.70 -28.98 -10.50
N GLY A 456 23.45 -29.83 -11.50
CA GLY A 456 24.44 -30.22 -12.49
C GLY A 456 24.91 -29.05 -13.37
N LEU A 457 23.99 -28.21 -13.83
CA LEU A 457 24.34 -27.00 -14.61
C LEU A 457 25.15 -25.99 -13.80
N GLN A 458 24.81 -25.79 -12.51
CA GLN A 458 25.57 -24.94 -11.61
C GLN A 458 27.00 -25.45 -11.42
N PHE A 459 27.19 -26.78 -11.36
CA PHE A 459 28.51 -27.37 -11.35
C PHE A 459 29.30 -27.02 -12.63
N LEU A 460 28.68 -27.16 -13.82
CA LEU A 460 29.34 -26.79 -15.08
C LEU A 460 29.74 -25.31 -15.14
N ILE A 461 28.93 -24.41 -14.54
CA ILE A 461 29.25 -22.98 -14.44
C ILE A 461 30.42 -22.73 -13.48
N LYS A 462 30.43 -23.41 -12.32
CA LYS A 462 31.50 -23.32 -11.31
C LYS A 462 32.84 -23.82 -11.83
N GLU A 463 32.84 -24.86 -12.67
CA GLU A 463 34.07 -25.37 -13.30
C GLU A 463 34.50 -24.56 -14.54
N GLY A 464 33.66 -23.63 -15.01
CA GLY A 464 33.93 -22.78 -16.18
C GLY A 464 33.66 -23.45 -17.53
N ILE A 465 33.03 -24.63 -17.53
CA ILE A 465 32.63 -25.40 -18.73
C ILE A 465 31.42 -24.74 -19.40
N LEU A 466 30.39 -24.38 -18.62
CA LEU A 466 29.21 -23.64 -19.08
C LEU A 466 29.39 -22.15 -18.79
N LYS A 467 29.65 -21.34 -19.83
CA LYS A 467 29.79 -19.88 -19.69
C LYS A 467 28.44 -19.19 -19.86
N VAL A 468 28.05 -18.34 -18.92
CA VAL A 468 26.76 -17.65 -18.96
C VAL A 468 26.96 -16.13 -18.89
N PRO A 469 26.19 -15.33 -19.64
CA PRO A 469 26.25 -13.87 -19.53
C PRO A 469 25.63 -13.43 -18.19
N GLN A 470 26.46 -13.30 -17.15
CA GLN A 470 26.02 -12.79 -15.84
C GLN A 470 25.78 -11.27 -15.91
N PRO A 471 24.66 -10.73 -15.39
CA PRO A 471 24.60 -9.33 -15.06
C PRO A 471 25.61 -9.03 -13.94
N TYR A 472 26.33 -7.95 -14.14
CA TYR A 472 27.59 -7.62 -13.48
C TYR A 472 27.41 -7.29 -11.98
N LYS A 473 28.00 -8.08 -11.09
CA LYS A 473 28.64 -7.56 -9.86
C LYS A 473 30.02 -8.19 -9.75
N SER A 474 31.03 -7.49 -10.26
CA SER A 474 32.41 -7.79 -9.89
C SER A 474 32.63 -7.36 -8.44
N SER A 475 32.72 -8.35 -7.55
CA SER A 475 33.30 -8.15 -6.23
C SER A 475 34.82 -8.03 -6.38
N THR A 476 35.29 -6.85 -6.76
CA THR A 476 36.67 -6.43 -6.48
C THR A 476 36.60 -5.10 -5.73
N SER A 477 36.36 -5.20 -4.42
CA SER A 477 36.88 -4.23 -3.47
C SER A 477 38.41 -4.39 -3.44
N THR A 478 39.10 -3.71 -4.34
CA THR A 478 40.47 -3.30 -4.09
C THR A 478 40.38 -1.91 -3.48
N GLY A 479 40.55 -1.82 -2.17
CA GLY A 479 40.68 -0.56 -1.42
C GLY A 479 41.95 0.18 -1.80
N ALA A 480 42.02 0.67 -3.03
CA ALA A 480 43.01 1.62 -3.49
C ALA A 480 42.32 2.97 -3.69
N GLU A 481 42.76 3.94 -2.90
CA GLU A 481 42.33 5.34 -2.92
C GLU A 481 42.63 5.96 -4.31
N PRO A 482 41.67 6.69 -4.96
CA PRO A 482 41.93 7.31 -6.24
C PRO A 482 42.96 8.45 -6.13
N GLU A 483 43.88 8.56 -7.09
CA GLU A 483 44.83 9.68 -7.14
C GLU A 483 44.12 11.04 -7.29
N ALA A 484 44.60 12.03 -6.53
CA ALA A 484 44.08 13.39 -6.52
C ALA A 484 44.32 14.10 -7.86
N TRP A 485 43.29 14.80 -8.37
CA TRP A 485 43.25 15.44 -9.68
C TRP A 485 44.02 16.77 -9.77
N TYR A 486 45.08 16.94 -8.98
CA TYR A 486 46.02 18.06 -9.12
C TYR A 486 47.45 17.56 -9.07
N ASN A 487 48.00 17.34 -10.27
CA ASN A 487 49.33 17.78 -10.69
C ASN A 487 49.40 17.84 -12.22
#